data_AF-A0A167N783-F1
#
_entry.id   AF-A0A167N783-F1
#
_cell.length_a   1.000
_cell.length_b   1.000
_cell.length_c   1.000
_cell.angle_alpha   90.00
_cell.angle_beta   90.00
_cell.angle_gamma   90.00
#
_symmetry.space_group_name_H-M   'P 1'
#
loop_
_entity.id
_entity.type
_entity.pdbx_description
1 polymer ?
#
loop_
_entity_poly.entity_id
_entity_poly.type
_entity_poly.pdbx_seq_one_letter_code
_entity_poly.pdbx_strand_id
1 'polypeptide(L)'
;MHPGQQLPTPPESAPASPPLEPSTSARRTPSFHLVLPLPRPASTPLLSTSPTAFLLASFYPSSSPEAQAHLHIHEHILHDPQIGAKEMGLSSAYAAVQRYLAAEDLYIFPTEAKQLSDVLGRFARDVIHSLISQAKTRIEEGGYTRARAIAMKSLREKVLTPEGISTLLELHKELANPQPHELTPSLSRESSNGSVSGDSEGEEVRTPGSSGMMGRERMRMTMTRMREGGKDGGAGGTVGELVIADA
;
A
#
# COMPACT_ATOMS: atom_id res chain seq x y z
N MET A 1 9.57 75.98 -12.76
CA MET A 1 10.03 75.97 -11.35
C MET A 1 9.17 74.99 -10.56
N HIS A 2 9.72 73.82 -10.25
CA HIS A 2 9.51 72.96 -9.06
C HIS A 2 10.17 71.59 -9.33
N PRO A 3 10.66 70.90 -8.31
CA PRO A 3 12.03 70.42 -8.28
C PRO A 3 12.16 68.89 -8.21
N GLY A 4 13.34 68.41 -8.61
CA GLY A 4 14.06 67.31 -7.96
C GLY A 4 13.41 65.94 -7.93
N GLN A 5 13.61 65.15 -9.00
CA GLN A 5 13.54 63.69 -8.89
C GLN A 5 14.75 63.18 -8.13
N GLN A 6 14.51 62.63 -6.95
CA GLN A 6 15.52 62.04 -6.07
C GLN A 6 15.68 60.55 -6.42
N LEU A 7 16.91 60.18 -6.81
CA LEU A 7 17.30 58.82 -7.19
C LEU A 7 17.27 57.89 -5.94
N PRO A 8 16.70 56.68 -6.02
CA PRO A 8 16.76 55.72 -4.93
C PRO A 8 18.16 55.12 -4.80
N THR A 9 18.71 55.16 -3.59
CA THR A 9 19.97 54.52 -3.20
C THR A 9 19.82 52.99 -3.06
N PRO A 10 20.83 52.20 -3.45
CA PRO A 10 20.80 50.75 -3.28
C PRO A 10 20.99 50.34 -1.82
N PRO A 11 20.32 49.28 -1.35
CA PRO A 11 20.52 48.77 0.01
C PRO A 11 21.86 48.05 0.17
N GLU A 12 22.41 48.33 1.34
CA GLU A 12 23.65 47.94 2.00
C GLU A 12 23.98 46.45 1.97
N SER A 13 25.27 46.16 1.75
CA SER A 13 25.89 44.85 1.72
C SER A 13 25.60 43.99 2.95
N ALA A 14 25.14 42.76 2.73
CA ALA A 14 25.03 41.74 3.76
C ALA A 14 26.42 41.22 4.20
N PRO A 15 26.61 40.85 5.49
CA PRO A 15 27.87 40.34 6.01
C PRO A 15 28.17 38.92 5.50
N ALA A 16 29.46 38.70 5.20
CA ALA A 16 30.02 37.46 4.69
C ALA A 16 29.75 36.26 5.61
N SER A 17 29.19 35.21 5.04
CA SER A 17 29.01 33.90 5.70
C SER A 17 30.37 33.23 5.98
N PRO A 18 30.54 32.57 7.14
CA PRO A 18 31.76 31.83 7.46
C PRO A 18 31.91 30.55 6.62
N PRO A 19 33.15 30.06 6.42
CA PRO A 19 33.44 28.88 5.61
C PRO A 19 32.89 27.60 6.26
N LEU A 20 32.15 26.82 5.47
CA LEU A 20 31.63 25.50 5.85
C LEU A 20 32.80 24.49 5.84
N GLU A 21 33.07 23.89 6.99
CA GLU A 21 34.03 22.79 7.10
C GLU A 21 33.50 21.50 6.45
N PRO A 22 34.35 20.74 5.74
CA PRO A 22 33.97 19.46 5.15
C PRO A 22 33.91 18.36 6.23
N SER A 23 32.71 18.12 6.76
CA SER A 23 32.46 16.99 7.67
C SER A 23 32.40 15.68 6.87
N THR A 24 33.57 15.08 6.62
CA THR A 24 33.69 13.74 6.03
C THR A 24 33.54 12.67 7.11
N SER A 25 32.30 12.32 7.44
CA SER A 25 32.01 11.10 8.22
C SER A 25 31.08 10.20 7.42
N ALA A 26 31.63 9.62 6.36
CA ALA A 26 30.96 8.60 5.54
C ALA A 26 31.00 7.25 6.27
N ARG A 27 30.20 7.12 7.33
CA ARG A 27 29.94 5.84 7.99
C ARG A 27 29.01 5.02 7.08
N ARG A 28 29.60 4.28 6.14
CA ARG A 28 28.90 3.29 5.32
C ARG A 28 28.31 2.23 6.24
N THR A 29 27.01 2.35 6.53
CA THR A 29 26.23 1.27 7.11
C THR A 29 26.04 0.18 6.06
N PRO A 30 26.20 -1.11 6.40
CA PRO A 30 25.85 -2.20 5.50
C PRO A 30 24.35 -2.13 5.22
N SER A 31 23.99 -1.81 3.98
CA SER A 31 22.62 -1.81 3.50
C SER A 31 22.18 -3.27 3.35
N PHE A 32 21.63 -3.83 4.42
CA PHE A 32 20.88 -5.07 4.34
C PHE A 32 19.56 -4.76 3.64
N HIS A 33 19.56 -4.84 2.31
CA HIS A 33 18.32 -4.87 1.53
C HIS A 33 17.61 -6.18 1.87
N LEU A 34 16.76 -6.14 2.90
CA LEU A 34 15.72 -7.12 3.10
C LEU A 34 14.76 -7.00 1.92
N VAL A 35 15.10 -7.68 0.83
CA VAL A 35 14.18 -7.93 -0.28
C VAL A 35 13.14 -8.89 0.30
N LEU A 36 12.09 -8.33 0.87
CA LEU A 36 10.90 -9.10 1.19
C LEU A 36 10.44 -9.72 -0.14
N PRO A 37 10.46 -11.05 -0.28
CA PRO A 37 9.96 -11.67 -1.48
C PRO A 37 8.50 -11.25 -1.61
N LEU A 38 8.15 -10.56 -2.70
CA LEU A 38 6.75 -10.39 -3.04
C LEU A 38 6.13 -11.78 -3.06
N PRO A 39 4.86 -11.92 -2.62
CA PRO A 39 4.12 -13.14 -2.84
C PRO A 39 4.23 -13.48 -4.33
N ARG A 40 5.02 -14.50 -4.65
CA ARG A 40 5.15 -14.99 -6.01
C ARG A 40 3.74 -15.41 -6.40
N PRO A 41 3.15 -14.90 -7.50
CA PRO A 41 1.95 -15.52 -8.01
C PRO A 41 2.33 -16.97 -8.28
N ALA A 42 1.62 -17.89 -7.63
CA ALA A 42 1.76 -19.32 -7.88
C ALA A 42 1.74 -19.49 -9.40
N SER A 43 2.88 -19.91 -9.96
CA SER A 43 3.08 -19.98 -11.40
C SER A 43 2.30 -21.16 -11.93
N THR A 44 0.99 -20.99 -12.14
CA THR A 44 0.16 -21.73 -13.10
C THR A 44 -1.23 -21.08 -13.19
N PRO A 45 -1.69 -20.67 -14.38
CA PRO A 45 -3.09 -20.39 -14.63
C PRO A 45 -3.84 -21.72 -14.79
N LEU A 46 -3.97 -22.48 -13.71
CA LEU A 46 -5.14 -23.34 -13.62
C LEU A 46 -6.30 -22.42 -13.26
N LEU A 47 -7.39 -22.48 -14.02
CA LEU A 47 -8.66 -21.82 -13.76
C LEU A 47 -9.23 -22.25 -12.40
N SER A 48 -8.52 -21.97 -11.31
CA SER A 48 -9.12 -21.84 -10.00
C SER A 48 -9.90 -20.55 -10.08
N THR A 49 -11.14 -20.65 -10.53
CA THR A 49 -12.17 -19.63 -10.43
C THR A 49 -12.44 -19.39 -8.96
N SER A 50 -11.47 -18.81 -8.26
CA SER A 50 -11.63 -18.39 -6.89
C SER A 50 -12.75 -17.35 -6.89
N PRO A 51 -13.74 -17.45 -5.99
CA PRO A 51 -14.82 -16.48 -5.89
C PRO A 51 -14.29 -15.04 -5.73
N THR A 52 -13.10 -14.88 -5.14
CA THR A 52 -12.41 -13.60 -5.01
C THR A 52 -12.03 -12.97 -6.35
N ALA A 53 -11.68 -13.76 -7.36
CA ALA A 53 -11.30 -13.25 -8.68
C ALA A 53 -12.50 -12.63 -9.42
N PHE A 54 -13.68 -13.25 -9.31
CA PHE A 54 -14.91 -12.69 -9.89
C PHE A 54 -15.31 -11.38 -9.21
N LEU A 55 -15.20 -11.32 -7.88
CA LEU A 55 -15.47 -10.08 -7.15
C LEU A 55 -14.48 -8.98 -7.50
N LEU A 56 -13.18 -9.30 -7.59
CA LEU A 56 -12.19 -8.31 -8.04
C LEU A 56 -12.51 -7.79 -9.44
N ALA A 57 -12.91 -8.68 -10.37
CA ALA A 57 -13.31 -8.30 -11.72
C ALA A 57 -14.58 -7.43 -11.77
N SER A 58 -15.49 -7.55 -10.78
CA SER A 58 -16.66 -6.67 -10.67
C SER A 58 -16.31 -5.23 -10.31
N PHE A 59 -15.22 -5.01 -9.55
CA PHE A 59 -14.71 -3.67 -9.22
C PHE A 59 -13.74 -3.14 -10.27
N TYR A 60 -12.84 -4.01 -10.74
CA TYR A 60 -11.77 -3.70 -11.69
C TYR A 60 -11.73 -4.76 -12.80
N PRO A 61 -12.51 -4.58 -13.88
CA PRO A 61 -12.43 -5.43 -15.05
C PRO A 61 -11.01 -5.47 -15.62
N SER A 62 -10.63 -6.53 -16.32
CA SER A 62 -9.27 -6.67 -16.88
C SER A 62 -8.89 -5.58 -17.89
N SER A 63 -9.90 -4.92 -18.49
CA SER A 63 -9.72 -3.77 -19.39
C SER A 63 -9.63 -2.42 -18.66
N SER A 64 -9.80 -2.40 -17.32
CA SER A 64 -9.73 -1.16 -16.54
C SER A 64 -8.27 -0.67 -16.46
N PRO A 65 -8.06 0.66 -16.33
CA PRO A 65 -6.72 1.21 -16.22
C PRO A 65 -5.99 0.74 -14.95
N GLU A 66 -6.70 0.43 -13.87
CA GLU A 66 -6.14 -0.15 -12.65
C GLU A 66 -5.59 -1.55 -12.86
N ALA A 67 -6.38 -2.43 -13.49
CA ALA A 67 -5.96 -3.78 -13.79
C ALA A 67 -4.77 -3.79 -14.77
N GLN A 68 -4.82 -2.95 -15.81
CA GLN A 68 -3.72 -2.80 -16.76
C GLN A 68 -2.45 -2.25 -16.10
N ALA A 69 -2.57 -1.22 -15.25
CA ALA A 69 -1.43 -0.67 -14.52
C ALA A 69 -0.82 -1.70 -13.56
N HIS A 70 -1.66 -2.51 -12.90
CA HIS A 70 -1.20 -3.59 -12.03
C HIS A 70 -0.40 -4.64 -12.78
N LEU A 71 -0.93 -5.14 -13.91
CA LEU A 71 -0.22 -6.10 -14.78
C LEU A 71 1.09 -5.51 -15.31
N HIS A 72 1.04 -4.28 -15.81
CA HIS A 72 2.22 -3.61 -16.35
C HIS A 72 3.34 -3.48 -15.31
N ILE A 73 3.02 -3.01 -14.11
CA ILE A 73 3.97 -2.90 -13.00
C ILE A 73 4.50 -4.27 -12.61
N HIS A 74 3.64 -5.27 -12.46
CA HIS A 74 4.05 -6.61 -12.08
C HIS A 74 5.09 -7.20 -13.04
N GLU A 75 4.93 -6.96 -14.34
CA GLU A 75 5.84 -7.46 -15.38
C GLU A 75 7.10 -6.60 -15.54
N HIS A 76 7.03 -5.29 -15.30
CA HIS A 76 8.07 -4.34 -15.74
C HIS A 76 8.71 -3.49 -14.63
N ILE A 77 8.35 -3.64 -13.35
CA ILE A 77 8.83 -2.76 -12.25
C ILE A 77 10.36 -2.62 -12.16
N LEU A 78 11.10 -3.66 -12.54
CA LEU A 78 12.57 -3.67 -12.46
C LEU A 78 13.26 -3.09 -13.71
N HIS A 79 12.52 -2.96 -14.82
CA HIS A 79 13.11 -2.69 -16.14
C HIS A 79 12.58 -1.41 -16.79
N ASP A 80 11.32 -1.06 -16.55
CA ASP A 80 10.70 0.10 -17.17
C ASP A 80 10.92 1.38 -16.34
N PRO A 81 11.68 2.36 -16.87
CA PRO A 81 11.87 3.64 -16.20
C PRO A 81 10.63 4.56 -16.24
N GLN A 82 9.63 4.26 -17.09
CA GLN A 82 8.44 5.08 -17.28
C GLN A 82 7.35 4.86 -16.22
N ILE A 83 7.55 3.93 -15.27
CA ILE A 83 6.60 3.70 -14.19
C ILE A 83 6.56 4.94 -13.28
N GLY A 84 5.51 5.73 -13.47
CA GLY A 84 5.28 6.98 -12.77
C GLY A 84 4.30 6.85 -11.61
N ALA A 85 4.02 8.00 -10.98
CA ALA A 85 3.06 8.09 -9.88
C ALA A 85 1.64 7.64 -10.27
N LYS A 86 1.24 7.84 -11.54
CA LYS A 86 -0.08 7.47 -12.03
C LYS A 86 -0.27 5.96 -12.06
N GLU A 87 0.62 5.24 -12.72
CA GLU A 87 0.60 3.78 -12.81
C GLU A 87 0.71 3.16 -11.41
N MET A 88 1.61 3.68 -10.56
CA MET A 88 1.71 3.22 -9.17
C MET A 88 0.41 3.42 -8.39
N GLY A 89 -0.24 4.58 -8.52
CA GLY A 89 -1.51 4.86 -7.85
C GLY A 89 -2.64 3.93 -8.30
N LEU A 90 -2.77 3.72 -9.61
CA LEU A 90 -3.78 2.82 -10.19
C LEU A 90 -3.54 1.36 -9.78
N SER A 91 -2.31 0.86 -9.90
CA SER A 91 -1.92 -0.49 -9.47
C SER A 91 -2.15 -0.69 -7.97
N SER A 92 -1.89 0.34 -7.15
CA SER A 92 -2.07 0.25 -5.70
C SER A 92 -3.54 0.18 -5.29
N ALA A 93 -4.45 0.83 -6.03
CA ALA A 93 -5.89 0.69 -5.80
C ALA A 93 -6.35 -0.75 -6.08
N TYR A 94 -5.93 -1.31 -7.22
CA TYR A 94 -6.21 -2.70 -7.58
C TYR A 94 -5.69 -3.68 -6.51
N ALA A 95 -4.39 -3.57 -6.17
CA ALA A 95 -3.74 -4.45 -5.20
C ALA A 95 -4.34 -4.32 -3.79
N ALA A 96 -4.78 -3.13 -3.38
CA ALA A 96 -5.44 -2.95 -2.09
C ALA A 96 -6.74 -3.74 -1.97
N VAL A 97 -7.57 -3.74 -3.03
CA VAL A 97 -8.81 -4.53 -3.06
C VAL A 97 -8.50 -6.02 -3.12
N GLN A 98 -7.53 -6.42 -3.95
CA GLN A 98 -7.10 -7.81 -4.03
C GLN A 98 -6.65 -8.36 -2.67
N ARG A 99 -5.83 -7.61 -1.92
CA ARG A 99 -5.40 -7.97 -0.55
C ARG A 99 -6.57 -8.08 0.42
N TYR A 100 -7.49 -7.13 0.36
CA TYR A 100 -8.69 -7.16 1.20
C TYR A 100 -9.54 -8.41 0.93
N LEU A 101 -9.80 -8.74 -0.35
CA LEU A 101 -10.56 -9.93 -0.75
C LEU A 101 -9.86 -11.24 -0.34
N ALA A 102 -8.53 -11.26 -0.33
CA ALA A 102 -7.74 -12.39 0.16
C ALA A 102 -7.67 -12.47 1.70
N ALA A 103 -8.28 -11.50 2.41
CA ALA A 103 -8.15 -11.33 3.86
C ALA A 103 -6.68 -11.24 4.34
N GLU A 104 -5.77 -10.76 3.49
CA GLU A 104 -4.35 -10.63 3.84
C GLU A 104 -4.17 -9.53 4.90
N ASP A 105 -3.43 -9.85 5.96
CA ASP A 105 -3.11 -8.95 7.08
C ASP A 105 -4.34 -8.36 7.83
N LEU A 106 -5.51 -9.00 7.70
CA LEU A 106 -6.74 -8.60 8.37
C LEU A 106 -6.99 -9.45 9.63
N TYR A 107 -6.65 -8.88 10.80
CA TYR A 107 -6.97 -9.49 12.10
C TYR A 107 -8.35 -9.08 12.64
N ILE A 108 -8.82 -7.89 12.26
CA ILE A 108 -10.12 -7.34 12.66
C ILE A 108 -10.81 -6.87 11.39
N PHE A 109 -11.96 -7.46 11.08
CA PHE A 109 -12.74 -7.08 9.91
C PHE A 109 -13.43 -5.75 10.15
N PRO A 110 -13.41 -4.83 9.17
CA PRO A 110 -14.15 -3.58 9.28
C PRO A 110 -15.65 -3.88 9.35
N THR A 111 -16.36 -3.18 10.23
CA THR A 111 -17.83 -3.30 10.35
C THR A 111 -18.58 -2.15 9.71
N GLU A 112 -17.88 -1.04 9.44
CA GLU A 112 -18.43 0.21 8.93
C GLU A 112 -17.68 0.70 7.69
N ALA A 113 -18.39 1.46 6.84
CA ALA A 113 -17.84 2.08 5.63
C ALA A 113 -16.55 2.89 5.89
N LYS A 114 -16.50 3.64 6.99
CA LYS A 114 -15.34 4.46 7.35
C LYS A 114 -14.12 3.61 7.67
N GLN A 115 -14.31 2.49 8.38
CA GLN A 115 -13.24 1.56 8.72
C GLN A 115 -12.72 0.85 7.48
N LEU A 116 -13.61 0.40 6.59
CA LEU A 116 -13.26 -0.20 5.31
C LEU A 116 -12.42 0.77 4.46
N SER A 117 -12.84 2.03 4.37
CA SER A 117 -12.08 3.07 3.65
C SER A 117 -10.68 3.29 4.22
N ASP A 118 -10.54 3.29 5.55
CA ASP A 118 -9.22 3.44 6.20
C ASP A 118 -8.33 2.23 5.95
N VAL A 119 -8.88 1.00 6.01
CA VAL A 119 -8.15 -0.25 5.70
C VAL A 119 -7.65 -0.23 4.25
N LEU A 120 -8.52 -0.01 3.28
CA LEU A 120 -8.13 0.04 1.86
C LEU A 120 -7.11 1.16 1.61
N GLY A 121 -7.26 2.31 2.26
CA GLY A 121 -6.30 3.42 2.18
C GLY A 121 -4.95 3.13 2.85
N ARG A 122 -4.89 2.26 3.86
CA ARG A 122 -3.63 1.75 4.43
C ARG A 122 -2.97 0.78 3.45
N PHE A 123 -3.69 -0.22 2.96
CA PHE A 123 -3.17 -1.17 1.98
C PHE A 123 -2.64 -0.49 0.72
N ALA A 124 -3.38 0.48 0.18
CA ALA A 124 -2.91 1.25 -0.98
C ALA A 124 -1.59 1.98 -0.69
N ARG A 125 -1.43 2.60 0.49
CA ARG A 125 -0.17 3.26 0.87
C ARG A 125 0.98 2.27 1.00
N ASP A 126 0.74 1.11 1.60
CA ASP A 126 1.77 0.08 1.78
C ASP A 126 2.23 -0.49 0.44
N VAL A 127 1.29 -0.69 -0.49
CA VAL A 127 1.62 -1.06 -1.88
C VAL A 127 2.45 0.05 -2.53
N ILE A 128 2.04 1.32 -2.46
CA ILE A 128 2.82 2.43 -3.03
C ILE A 128 4.25 2.46 -2.47
N HIS A 129 4.42 2.32 -1.15
CA HIS A 129 5.77 2.27 -0.54
C HIS A 129 6.59 1.09 -1.07
N SER A 130 5.97 -0.07 -1.22
CA SER A 130 6.63 -1.25 -1.79
C SER A 130 7.00 -1.04 -3.26
N LEU A 131 6.15 -0.40 -4.05
CA LEU A 131 6.43 -0.11 -5.45
C LEU A 131 7.57 0.91 -5.59
N ILE A 132 7.58 1.98 -4.79
CA ILE A 132 8.64 2.99 -4.79
C ILE A 132 10.00 2.39 -4.39
N SER A 133 10.03 1.44 -3.45
CA SER A 133 11.28 0.82 -3.02
C SER A 133 11.87 -0.15 -4.05
N GLN A 134 11.02 -0.71 -4.91
CA GLN A 134 11.41 -1.63 -5.99
C GLN A 134 11.70 -0.92 -7.31
N ALA A 135 11.03 0.21 -7.58
CA ALA A 135 11.18 0.93 -8.82
C ALA A 135 12.63 1.36 -9.04
N LYS A 136 13.14 1.08 -10.24
CA LYS A 136 14.52 1.42 -10.62
C LYS A 136 14.72 2.94 -10.70
N THR A 137 13.69 3.67 -11.14
CA THR A 137 13.71 5.12 -11.26
C THR A 137 13.24 5.77 -9.96
N ARG A 138 13.93 6.85 -9.60
CA ARG A 138 13.48 7.69 -8.47
C ARG A 138 12.18 8.36 -8.89
N ILE A 139 11.14 8.18 -8.07
CA ILE A 139 9.88 8.89 -8.28
C ILE A 139 10.12 10.41 -8.22
N GLU A 140 9.44 11.13 -9.10
CA GLU A 140 9.44 12.60 -9.11
C GLU A 140 9.03 13.19 -7.75
N GLU A 141 9.48 14.42 -7.46
CA GLU A 141 9.11 15.10 -6.23
C GLU A 141 7.58 15.24 -6.13
N GLY A 142 7.02 14.94 -4.95
CA GLY A 142 5.59 14.86 -4.74
C GLY A 142 4.88 13.69 -5.44
N GLY A 143 5.61 12.81 -6.14
CA GLY A 143 5.04 11.64 -6.83
C GLY A 143 4.34 10.67 -5.88
N TYR A 144 4.86 10.49 -4.67
CA TYR A 144 4.18 9.70 -3.63
C TYR A 144 2.78 10.25 -3.29
N THR A 145 2.69 11.56 -3.07
CA THR A 145 1.42 12.23 -2.75
C THR A 145 0.44 12.12 -3.91
N ARG A 146 0.92 12.28 -5.16
CA ARG A 146 0.11 12.08 -6.38
C ARG A 146 -0.38 10.65 -6.52
N ALA A 147 0.49 9.65 -6.36
CA ALA A 147 0.13 8.24 -6.43
C ALA A 147 -0.95 7.90 -5.39
N ARG A 148 -0.80 8.39 -4.16
CA ARG A 148 -1.80 8.20 -3.10
C ARG A 148 -3.13 8.86 -3.44
N ALA A 149 -3.11 10.09 -3.98
CA ALA A 149 -4.33 10.77 -4.39
C ALA A 149 -5.07 10.01 -5.50
N ILE A 150 -4.33 9.49 -6.48
CA ILE A 150 -4.86 8.69 -7.59
C ILE A 150 -5.46 7.37 -7.07
N ALA A 151 -4.75 6.67 -6.19
CA ALA A 151 -5.24 5.44 -5.58
C ALA A 151 -6.55 5.67 -4.80
N MET A 152 -6.57 6.68 -3.93
CA MET A 152 -7.77 7.03 -3.16
C MET A 152 -8.94 7.48 -4.04
N LYS A 153 -8.66 8.19 -5.15
CA LYS A 153 -9.68 8.58 -6.13
C LYS A 153 -10.30 7.34 -6.77
N SER A 154 -9.50 6.42 -7.29
CA SER A 154 -10.00 5.19 -7.92
C SER A 154 -10.80 4.34 -6.92
N LEU A 155 -10.30 4.15 -5.69
CA LEU A 155 -11.03 3.42 -4.64
C LEU A 155 -12.39 4.06 -4.36
N ARG A 156 -12.48 5.39 -4.29
CA ARG A 156 -13.76 6.10 -4.07
C ARG A 156 -14.74 5.92 -5.22
N GLU A 157 -14.25 6.00 -6.46
CA GLU A 157 -15.08 5.96 -7.65
C GLU A 157 -15.56 4.55 -8.02
N LYS A 158 -14.77 3.51 -7.68
CA LYS A 158 -15.02 2.14 -8.15
C LYS A 158 -15.44 1.16 -7.05
N VAL A 159 -14.96 1.36 -5.82
CA VAL A 159 -15.04 0.35 -4.76
C VAL A 159 -15.86 0.83 -3.57
N LEU A 160 -15.63 2.07 -3.14
CA LEU A 160 -16.32 2.67 -2.00
C LEU A 160 -17.66 3.31 -2.41
N THR A 161 -18.35 2.71 -3.38
CA THR A 161 -19.76 3.01 -3.66
C THR A 161 -20.64 2.33 -2.61
N PRO A 162 -21.88 2.78 -2.39
CA PRO A 162 -22.79 2.14 -1.43
C PRO A 162 -22.91 0.62 -1.63
N GLU A 163 -23.00 0.18 -2.88
CA GLU A 163 -23.09 -1.23 -3.25
C GLU A 163 -21.78 -1.97 -2.96
N GLY A 164 -20.65 -1.40 -3.39
CA GLY A 164 -19.34 -2.02 -3.18
C GLY A 164 -18.96 -2.15 -1.70
N ILE A 165 -19.31 -1.14 -0.90
CA ILE A 165 -19.14 -1.19 0.56
C ILE A 165 -19.99 -2.33 1.15
N SER A 166 -21.26 -2.44 0.75
CA SER A 166 -22.13 -3.51 1.25
C SER A 166 -21.55 -4.89 0.92
N THR A 167 -21.16 -5.10 -0.34
CA THR A 167 -20.56 -6.36 -0.80
C THR A 167 -19.28 -6.71 -0.04
N LEU A 168 -18.37 -5.75 0.15
CA LEU A 168 -17.09 -5.98 0.84
C LEU A 168 -17.24 -6.20 2.35
N LEU A 169 -18.24 -5.59 2.99
CA LEU A 169 -18.53 -5.81 4.40
C LEU A 169 -19.24 -7.15 4.63
N GLU A 170 -20.06 -7.61 3.68
CA GLU A 170 -20.76 -8.89 3.76
C GLU A 170 -19.82 -10.08 3.60
N LEU A 171 -18.83 -9.98 2.70
CA LEU A 171 -17.86 -11.05 2.42
C LEU A 171 -17.16 -11.61 3.67
N HIS A 172 -16.78 -10.75 4.61
CA HIS A 172 -16.08 -11.20 5.82
C HIS A 172 -17.02 -11.53 6.99
N LYS A 173 -18.30 -11.15 6.93
CA LYS A 173 -19.28 -11.59 7.94
C LYS A 173 -19.53 -13.09 7.84
N GLU A 174 -19.58 -13.61 6.62
CA GLU A 174 -19.69 -15.06 6.37
C GLU A 174 -18.46 -15.82 6.89
N LEU A 175 -17.27 -15.22 6.76
CA LEU A 175 -16.02 -15.81 7.24
C LEU A 175 -15.87 -15.74 8.77
N ALA A 176 -16.31 -14.64 9.39
CA ALA A 176 -16.18 -14.41 10.83
C ALA A 176 -17.22 -15.18 11.65
N ASN A 177 -18.36 -15.51 11.05
CA ASN A 177 -19.34 -16.41 11.64
C ASN A 177 -19.39 -17.69 10.80
N PRO A 178 -18.33 -18.54 10.87
CA PRO A 178 -18.42 -19.87 10.29
C PRO A 178 -19.60 -20.51 11.00
N GLN A 179 -20.72 -20.63 10.29
CA GLN A 179 -21.86 -21.36 10.81
C GLN A 179 -21.29 -22.67 11.34
N PRO A 180 -21.59 -23.06 12.58
CA PRO A 180 -21.30 -24.41 13.03
C PRO A 180 -22.18 -25.30 12.17
N HIS A 181 -21.71 -25.58 10.95
CA HIS A 181 -22.23 -26.63 10.10
C HIS A 181 -22.24 -27.82 11.03
N GLU A 182 -23.45 -28.21 11.40
CA GLU A 182 -23.69 -29.30 12.31
C GLU A 182 -22.77 -30.42 11.86
N LEU A 183 -21.76 -30.69 12.70
CA LEU A 183 -21.22 -32.01 12.84
C LEU A 183 -22.43 -32.83 13.30
N THR A 184 -23.29 -33.20 12.36
CA THR A 184 -24.03 -34.44 12.44
C THR A 184 -22.97 -35.48 12.10
N PRO A 185 -22.36 -36.13 13.10
CA PRO A 185 -21.59 -37.32 12.81
C PRO A 185 -22.62 -38.35 12.33
N SER A 186 -22.79 -38.46 11.02
CA SER A 186 -23.32 -39.67 10.41
C SER A 186 -22.30 -40.77 10.66
N LEU A 187 -22.33 -41.29 11.89
CA LEU A 187 -21.78 -42.58 12.30
C LEU A 187 -22.55 -43.68 11.56
N SER A 188 -22.46 -43.71 10.24
CA SER A 188 -22.60 -44.95 9.49
C SER A 188 -21.25 -45.64 9.59
N ARG A 189 -21.08 -46.29 10.74
CA ARG A 189 -20.10 -47.33 11.02
C ARG A 189 -20.34 -48.48 10.06
N GLU A 190 -19.91 -48.34 8.81
CA GLU A 190 -19.81 -49.48 7.90
C GLU A 190 -18.42 -50.08 8.10
N SER A 191 -18.43 -51.24 8.75
CA SER A 191 -17.26 -52.06 9.01
C SER A 191 -16.70 -52.53 7.68
N SER A 192 -15.49 -52.09 7.33
CA SER A 192 -14.71 -52.74 6.29
C SER A 192 -13.30 -52.96 6.81
N ASN A 193 -13.07 -54.21 7.21
CA ASN A 193 -11.76 -54.76 7.52
C ASN A 193 -10.94 -54.78 6.22
N GLY A 194 -9.89 -53.97 6.17
CA GLY A 194 -8.95 -53.95 5.05
C GLY A 194 -7.53 -53.71 5.55
N SER A 195 -6.90 -54.78 6.01
CA SER A 195 -5.45 -54.84 6.26
C SER A 195 -4.67 -54.50 4.99
N VAL A 196 -3.84 -53.47 5.03
CA VAL A 196 -2.65 -53.35 4.17
C VAL A 196 -1.49 -52.85 5.03
N SER A 197 -0.63 -53.80 5.34
CA SER A 197 0.76 -53.64 5.72
C SER A 197 1.56 -53.11 4.52
N GLY A 198 2.33 -52.06 4.73
CA GLY A 198 3.19 -51.48 3.70
C GLY A 198 4.26 -50.62 4.34
N ASP A 199 5.32 -51.29 4.79
CA ASP A 199 6.58 -50.72 5.21
C ASP A 199 7.14 -49.75 4.17
N SER A 200 7.54 -48.55 4.59
CA SER A 200 8.51 -47.74 3.85
C SER A 200 9.30 -46.89 4.84
N GLU A 201 10.47 -47.43 5.12
CA GLU A 201 11.55 -46.84 5.88
C GLU A 201 12.19 -45.69 5.09
N GLY A 202 12.54 -44.63 5.81
CA GLY A 202 13.76 -43.87 5.57
C GLY A 202 13.71 -42.73 4.55
N GLU A 203 13.72 -41.50 5.05
CA GLU A 203 14.79 -40.56 4.67
C GLU A 203 14.94 -39.45 5.72
N GLU A 204 15.95 -39.57 6.58
CA GLU A 204 16.36 -38.52 7.51
C GLU A 204 17.11 -37.40 6.76
N VAL A 205 16.43 -36.31 6.42
CA VAL A 205 17.09 -35.10 5.92
C VAL A 205 17.49 -34.20 7.10
N ARG A 206 18.79 -34.23 7.38
CA ARG A 206 19.49 -33.41 8.38
C ARG A 206 19.29 -31.91 8.12
N THR A 207 18.73 -31.19 9.09
CA THR A 207 18.75 -29.73 9.15
C THR A 207 20.00 -29.25 9.89
N PRO A 208 20.83 -28.36 9.31
CA PRO A 208 21.90 -27.71 10.07
C PRO A 208 21.31 -26.63 10.97
N GLY A 209 21.50 -26.81 12.29
CA GLY A 209 21.20 -25.82 13.29
C GLY A 209 22.05 -24.56 13.14
N SER A 210 21.39 -23.40 13.10
CA SER A 210 22.05 -22.10 13.23
C SER A 210 21.80 -21.56 14.64
N SER A 211 22.72 -21.88 15.54
CA SER A 211 22.93 -21.14 16.79
C SER A 211 23.37 -19.71 16.47
N GLY A 212 22.78 -18.73 17.16
CA GLY A 212 23.15 -17.32 17.01
C GLY A 212 22.48 -16.41 18.03
N MET A 213 22.89 -16.55 19.29
CA MET A 213 22.70 -15.55 20.34
C MET A 213 23.32 -14.20 19.93
N MET A 214 22.67 -13.07 20.26
CA MET A 214 23.20 -11.97 21.09
C MET A 214 22.40 -10.67 20.90
N GLY A 215 22.16 -9.97 22.01
CA GLY A 215 22.19 -8.50 22.05
C GLY A 215 20.88 -7.75 21.80
N ARG A 216 19.89 -7.89 22.68
CA ARG A 216 18.80 -6.89 22.80
C ARG A 216 19.28 -5.68 23.61
N GLU A 217 19.87 -4.70 22.94
CA GLU A 217 20.14 -3.39 23.53
C GLU A 217 18.91 -2.48 23.39
N ARG A 218 18.18 -2.30 24.49
CA ARG A 218 16.99 -1.45 24.54
C ARG A 218 17.41 0.02 24.64
N MET A 219 17.49 0.71 23.50
CA MET A 219 17.62 2.16 23.47
C MET A 219 16.29 2.83 23.83
N ARG A 220 16.23 3.44 25.02
CA ARG A 220 15.13 4.32 25.44
C ARG A 220 15.34 5.69 24.80
N MET A 221 14.49 6.07 23.85
CA MET A 221 14.39 7.45 23.37
C MET A 221 13.29 8.18 24.14
N THR A 222 13.70 9.12 24.98
CA THR A 222 12.84 10.19 25.52
C THR A 222 12.71 11.28 24.47
N MET A 223 11.53 11.41 23.85
CA MET A 223 11.21 12.55 22.98
C MET A 223 10.44 13.59 23.79
N THR A 224 11.13 14.69 24.07
CA THR A 224 10.60 15.92 24.67
C THR A 224 9.64 16.60 23.70
N ARG A 225 8.39 16.77 24.11
CA ARG A 225 7.32 17.42 23.34
C ARG A 225 7.54 18.94 23.34
N MET A 226 8.13 19.46 22.26
CA MET A 226 8.10 20.90 21.96
C MET A 226 6.68 21.28 21.50
N ARG A 227 6.10 22.25 22.20
CA ARG A 227 4.81 22.88 21.93
C ARG A 227 5.12 24.27 21.37
N GLU A 228 4.96 24.46 20.07
CA GLU A 228 4.79 25.76 19.42
C GLU A 228 3.41 25.72 18.74
N GLY A 229 2.47 26.60 19.07
CA GLY A 229 2.53 28.02 18.73
C GLY A 229 2.07 28.13 17.27
N GLY A 230 0.77 28.09 16.98
CA GLY A 230 -0.09 29.26 17.08
C GLY A 230 0.13 30.19 15.88
N LYS A 231 -0.67 30.05 14.83
CA LYS A 231 -0.96 31.16 13.90
C LYS A 231 -2.25 30.91 13.12
N ASP A 232 -3.31 31.50 13.65
CA ASP A 232 -4.53 31.81 12.91
C ASP A 232 -4.19 32.78 11.76
N GLY A 233 -4.65 32.45 10.57
CA GLY A 233 -4.45 33.26 9.37
C GLY A 233 -5.48 32.89 8.33
N GLY A 234 -6.65 33.51 8.41
CA GLY A 234 -7.68 33.41 7.40
C GLY A 234 -7.29 34.17 6.11
N ALA A 235 -7.89 33.74 5.00
CA ALA A 235 -8.29 34.61 3.90
C ALA A 235 -9.27 33.83 3.03
N GLY A 236 -10.47 34.39 2.84
CA GLY A 236 -11.52 33.84 2.01
C GLY A 236 -11.11 33.79 0.54
N GLY A 237 -11.40 32.64 -0.09
CA GLY A 237 -11.37 32.47 -1.54
C GLY A 237 -12.79 32.49 -2.07
N THR A 238 -13.08 33.54 -2.84
CA THR A 238 -14.32 33.87 -3.53
C THR A 238 -14.81 32.72 -4.42
N VAL A 239 -16.10 32.39 -4.29
CA VAL A 239 -16.79 31.41 -5.13
C VAL A 239 -17.02 32.05 -6.50
N GLY A 240 -16.30 31.57 -7.52
CA GLY A 240 -16.55 31.89 -8.92
C GLY A 240 -17.70 31.05 -9.45
N GLU A 241 -18.86 31.69 -9.59
CA GLU A 241 -20.05 31.17 -10.26
C GLU A 241 -19.77 31.05 -11.77
N LEU A 242 -19.73 29.82 -12.29
CA LEU A 242 -19.57 29.54 -13.72
C LEU A 242 -20.94 29.24 -14.32
N VAL A 243 -21.51 30.22 -15.01
CA VAL A 243 -22.70 30.08 -15.85
C VAL A 243 -22.28 29.48 -17.19
N ILE A 244 -22.73 28.26 -17.48
CA ILE A 244 -22.62 27.64 -18.80
C ILE A 244 -23.91 27.97 -19.55
N ALA A 245 -23.78 28.76 -20.62
CA ALA A 245 -24.86 29.00 -21.58
C ALA A 245 -24.90 27.84 -22.58
N ASP A 246 -26.10 27.26 -22.72
CA ASP A 246 -26.47 26.23 -23.68
C ASP A 246 -26.71 26.88 -25.06
N ALA A 247 -26.25 26.23 -26.13
CA ALA A 247 -26.49 26.60 -27.53
C ALA A 247 -26.80 25.35 -28.35
#